data_AF-A0A1Z9Q6A1-F1
#
_entry.id   AF-A0A1Z9Q6A1-F1
#
_cell.length_a   1.000
_cell.length_b   1.000
_cell.length_c   1.000
_cell.angle_alpha   90.00
_cell.angle_beta   90.00
_cell.angle_gamma   90.00
#
_symmetry.space_group_name_H-M   'P 1'
#
loop_
_entity.id
_entity.type
_entity.pdbx_description
1 polymer ?
#
loop_
_entity_poly.entity_id
_entity_poly.type
_entity_poly.pdbx_seq_one_letter_code
_entity_poly.pdbx_strand_id
1 'polypeptide(L)'
;MRNRKEDFMKTLPTKIDPKYSNMTPDQLARFEDMLNKLRPVYDKLNATHLLKHEHIDKIFRVSEEVTDINLEWMNDYFDNPELKPFYDKNRWHLLHLVIQASATHQLVYKQNLAYEMKVSVKTVYELIQEFIATGHFVELPPTDFGNAEKIDKRVVNIRPSVNVTIAYLDVNFNHILKCIKFLKMHSKITFDFNR
;
A
#
# COMPACT_ATOMS: atom_id res chain seq x y z
N MET A 1 -33.14 6.79 14.45
CA MET A 1 -31.80 6.59 13.88
C MET A 1 -30.85 6.21 15.00
N ARG A 2 -30.57 4.91 15.18
CA ARG A 2 -29.55 4.44 16.14
C ARG A 2 -28.15 4.64 15.53
N ASN A 3 -27.21 5.07 16.36
CA ASN A 3 -25.84 5.46 16.00
C ASN A 3 -25.06 4.30 15.35
N ARG A 4 -24.91 4.31 14.02
CA ARG A 4 -23.98 3.39 13.30
C ARG A 4 -22.55 3.45 13.83
N LYS A 5 -22.14 4.57 14.45
CA LYS A 5 -20.83 4.72 15.10
C LYS A 5 -20.68 3.88 16.37
N GLU A 6 -21.75 3.67 17.14
CA GLU A 6 -21.70 2.91 18.40
C GLU A 6 -21.69 1.40 18.15
N ASP A 7 -22.36 0.92 17.10
CA ASP A 7 -22.33 -0.49 16.72
C ASP A 7 -20.99 -0.90 16.09
N PHE A 8 -20.29 0.01 15.41
CA PHE A 8 -18.96 -0.25 14.82
C PHE A 8 -17.85 -0.34 15.87
N MET A 9 -17.94 0.46 16.95
CA MET A 9 -16.99 0.46 18.07
C MET A 9 -17.04 -0.84 18.90
N LYS A 10 -18.15 -1.60 18.85
CA LYS A 10 -18.30 -2.87 19.58
C LYS A 10 -17.66 -4.08 18.89
N THR A 11 -17.13 -3.91 17.68
CA THR A 11 -16.57 -4.98 16.85
C THR A 11 -15.10 -4.80 16.52
N LEU A 12 -14.39 -3.89 17.21
CA LEU A 12 -12.94 -3.82 17.09
C LEU A 12 -12.34 -5.16 17.56
N PRO A 13 -11.57 -5.87 16.70
CA PRO A 13 -10.94 -7.12 17.08
C PRO A 13 -10.02 -6.88 18.29
N THR A 14 -10.13 -7.75 19.28
CA THR A 14 -9.54 -7.60 20.63
C THR A 14 -8.01 -7.53 20.70
N LYS A 15 -7.32 -7.58 19.55
CA LYS A 15 -5.85 -7.52 19.44
C LYS A 15 -5.43 -6.82 18.13
N ILE A 16 -5.62 -5.51 18.04
CA ILE A 16 -4.89 -4.68 17.07
C ILE A 16 -3.56 -4.29 17.72
N ASP A 17 -2.46 -4.30 16.96
CA ASP A 17 -1.17 -3.81 17.48
C ASP A 17 -1.34 -2.39 18.06
N PRO A 18 -0.81 -2.09 19.27
CA PRO A 18 -0.96 -0.77 19.91
C PRO A 18 -0.61 0.41 19.00
N LYS A 19 0.32 0.24 18.06
CA LYS A 19 0.68 1.25 17.06
C LYS A 19 -0.51 1.69 16.17
N TYR A 20 -1.51 0.83 15.99
CA TYR A 20 -2.69 1.10 15.17
C TYR A 20 -3.98 1.28 15.97
N SER A 21 -3.87 1.38 17.30
CA SER A 21 -5.02 1.58 18.18
C SER A 21 -5.79 2.89 17.91
N ASN A 22 -5.15 3.88 17.28
CA ASN A 22 -5.72 5.19 16.99
C ASN A 22 -6.29 5.34 15.57
N MET A 23 -6.43 4.25 14.80
CA MET A 23 -7.02 4.34 13.46
C MET A 23 -8.48 4.85 13.51
N THR A 24 -8.79 5.80 12.65
CA THR A 24 -10.15 6.30 12.42
C THR A 24 -11.06 5.20 11.85
N PRO A 25 -12.39 5.32 12.00
CA PRO A 25 -13.34 4.34 11.42
C PRO A 25 -13.15 4.12 9.91
N ASP A 26 -12.84 5.17 9.15
CA ASP A 26 -12.62 5.07 7.70
C ASP A 26 -11.32 4.32 7.36
N GLN A 27 -10.25 4.53 8.15
CA GLN A 27 -9.00 3.77 8.02
C GLN A 27 -9.21 2.29 8.31
N LEU A 28 -9.97 1.95 9.35
CA LEU A 28 -10.32 0.57 9.70
C LEU A 28 -11.19 -0.09 8.64
N ALA A 29 -12.23 0.60 8.15
CA ALA A 29 -13.08 0.09 7.08
C ALA A 29 -12.29 -0.16 5.79
N ARG A 30 -11.35 0.74 5.44
CA ARG A 30 -10.43 0.55 4.32
C ARG A 30 -9.52 -0.67 4.53
N PHE A 31 -9.01 -0.86 5.74
CA PHE A 31 -8.17 -2.03 6.06
C PHE A 31 -8.94 -3.34 5.96
N GLU A 32 -10.19 -3.39 6.42
CA GLU A 32 -11.08 -4.55 6.24
C GLU A 32 -11.34 -4.86 4.75
N ASP A 33 -11.60 -3.85 3.92
CA ASP A 33 -11.75 -4.04 2.48
C ASP A 33 -10.46 -4.61 1.85
N MET A 34 -9.29 -4.11 2.28
CA MET A 34 -8.00 -4.68 1.86
C MET A 34 -7.84 -6.15 2.28
N LEU A 35 -8.12 -6.52 3.53
CA LEU A 35 -7.99 -7.91 3.99
C LEU A 35 -8.82 -8.87 3.14
N ASN A 36 -10.07 -8.51 2.84
CA ASN A 36 -10.97 -9.32 2.05
C ASN A 36 -10.45 -9.49 0.61
N LYS A 37 -9.98 -8.41 -0.02
CA LYS A 37 -9.49 -8.43 -1.40
C LYS A 37 -8.07 -9.00 -1.56
N LEU A 38 -7.24 -8.95 -0.51
CA LEU A 38 -5.90 -9.56 -0.51
C LEU A 38 -5.95 -11.08 -0.39
N ARG A 39 -7.08 -11.65 0.06
CA ARG A 39 -7.21 -13.10 0.24
C ARG A 39 -6.79 -13.93 -0.97
N PRO A 40 -7.32 -13.72 -2.19
CA PRO A 40 -6.87 -14.45 -3.38
C PRO A 40 -5.41 -14.18 -3.74
N VAL A 41 -4.87 -13.00 -3.42
CA VAL A 41 -3.47 -12.64 -3.72
C VAL A 41 -2.51 -13.41 -2.81
N TYR A 42 -2.79 -13.43 -1.50
CA TYR A 42 -1.98 -14.12 -0.49
C TYR A 42 -2.12 -15.65 -0.57
N ASP A 43 -3.25 -16.16 -1.07
CA ASP A 43 -3.46 -17.59 -1.30
C ASP A 43 -2.42 -18.18 -2.26
N LYS A 44 -2.00 -17.41 -3.28
CA LYS A 44 -0.94 -17.80 -4.22
C LYS A 44 0.41 -18.08 -3.54
N LEU A 45 0.66 -17.44 -2.40
CA LEU A 45 1.85 -17.62 -1.58
C LEU A 45 1.62 -18.55 -0.38
N ASN A 46 0.43 -19.14 -0.25
CA ASN A 46 0.00 -19.87 0.95
C ASN A 46 0.11 -19.03 2.25
N ALA A 47 -0.10 -17.72 2.13
CA ALA A 47 0.15 -16.73 3.17
C ALA A 47 -1.14 -16.16 3.81
N THR A 48 -2.30 -16.74 3.54
CA THR A 48 -3.60 -16.24 4.03
C THR A 48 -3.71 -16.19 5.56
N HIS A 49 -2.91 -16.96 6.28
CA HIS A 49 -2.78 -16.92 7.73
C HIS A 49 -2.28 -15.55 8.27
N LEU A 50 -1.65 -14.74 7.42
CA LEU A 50 -1.23 -13.37 7.72
C LEU A 50 -2.37 -12.35 7.61
N LEU A 51 -3.49 -12.67 6.96
CA LEU A 51 -4.60 -11.73 6.72
C LEU A 51 -5.52 -11.61 7.94
N LYS A 52 -5.00 -11.02 9.00
CA LYS A 52 -5.71 -10.76 10.25
C LYS A 52 -5.33 -9.39 10.80
N HIS A 53 -6.22 -8.80 11.59
CA HIS A 53 -5.95 -7.54 12.30
C HIS A 53 -4.73 -7.59 13.22
N GLU A 54 -4.54 -8.70 13.92
CA GLU A 54 -3.34 -8.92 14.76
C GLU A 54 -2.02 -8.95 13.97
N HIS A 55 -2.10 -9.05 12.64
CA HIS A 55 -0.96 -9.12 11.72
C HIS A 55 -0.87 -7.91 10.79
N ILE A 56 -1.57 -6.81 11.11
CA ILE A 56 -1.56 -5.58 10.31
C ILE A 56 -0.15 -5.07 10.01
N ASP A 57 0.77 -5.10 10.97
CA ASP A 57 2.19 -4.77 10.75
C ASP A 57 2.84 -5.65 9.69
N LYS A 58 2.60 -6.97 9.73
CA LYS A 58 3.17 -7.91 8.77
C LYS A 58 2.64 -7.65 7.36
N ILE A 59 1.35 -7.31 7.24
CA ILE A 59 0.74 -6.99 5.94
C ILE A 59 1.37 -5.72 5.35
N PHE A 60 1.53 -4.68 6.17
CA PHE A 60 2.21 -3.47 5.74
C PHE A 60 3.69 -3.71 5.42
N ARG A 61 4.38 -4.50 6.23
CA ARG A 61 5.77 -4.89 6.01
C ARG A 61 5.98 -5.58 4.66
N VAL A 62 5.08 -6.48 4.27
CA VAL A 62 5.14 -7.11 2.93
C VAL A 62 4.99 -6.07 1.82
N SER A 63 4.12 -5.07 2.01
CA SER A 63 3.95 -3.98 1.03
C SER A 63 5.18 -3.06 0.95
N GLU A 64 5.82 -2.79 2.09
CA GLU A 64 7.10 -2.07 2.19
C GLU A 64 8.19 -2.83 1.42
N GLU A 65 8.43 -4.11 1.75
CA GLU A 65 9.49 -4.93 1.14
C GLU A 65 9.32 -5.08 -0.38
N VAL A 66 8.09 -5.30 -0.86
CA VAL A 66 7.81 -5.33 -2.32
C VAL A 66 8.13 -3.99 -2.97
N THR A 67 7.86 -2.89 -2.28
CA THR A 67 8.07 -1.55 -2.83
C THR A 67 9.53 -1.16 -2.82
N ASP A 68 10.30 -1.53 -1.79
CA ASP A 68 11.74 -1.32 -1.76
C ASP A 68 12.43 -2.02 -2.94
N ILE A 69 12.06 -3.29 -3.20
CA ILE A 69 12.55 -4.03 -4.38
C ILE A 69 12.21 -3.30 -5.68
N ASN A 70 10.98 -2.80 -5.81
CA ASN A 70 10.57 -2.12 -7.03
C ASN A 70 11.15 -0.72 -7.21
N LEU A 71 11.44 0.01 -6.12
CA LEU A 71 12.18 1.27 -6.20
C LEU A 71 13.63 1.03 -6.67
N GLU A 72 14.22 -0.08 -6.27
CA GLU A 72 15.57 -0.47 -6.71
C GLU A 72 15.57 -0.88 -8.19
N TRP A 73 14.61 -1.69 -8.63
CA TRP A 73 14.62 -2.30 -9.97
C TRP A 73 13.79 -1.55 -11.01
N MET A 74 12.93 -0.62 -10.59
CA MET A 74 12.01 0.16 -11.43
C MET A 74 11.15 -0.71 -12.36
N ASN A 75 10.68 -1.87 -11.86
CA ASN A 75 9.85 -2.80 -12.64
C ASN A 75 8.47 -2.22 -12.94
N ASP A 76 8.02 -2.23 -14.19
CA ASP A 76 6.68 -1.81 -14.60
C ASP A 76 5.73 -2.98 -14.94
N TYR A 77 4.42 -2.76 -14.78
CA TYR A 77 3.38 -3.78 -15.01
C TYR A 77 2.11 -3.21 -15.68
N PHE A 78 2.25 -2.71 -16.91
CA PHE A 78 1.17 -2.01 -17.63
C PHE A 78 0.00 -2.89 -18.09
N ASP A 79 0.17 -4.21 -18.08
CA ASP A 79 -0.86 -5.16 -18.53
C ASP A 79 -2.04 -5.28 -17.55
N ASN A 80 -1.87 -4.84 -16.30
CA ASN A 80 -2.96 -4.81 -15.32
C ASN A 80 -3.82 -3.54 -15.51
N PRO A 81 -5.16 -3.65 -15.66
CA PRO A 81 -6.04 -2.49 -15.87
C PRO A 81 -5.94 -1.41 -14.80
N GLU A 82 -5.77 -1.78 -13.54
CA GLU A 82 -5.64 -0.85 -12.40
C GLU A 82 -4.26 -0.17 -12.35
N LEU A 83 -3.27 -0.74 -13.03
CA LEU A 83 -1.90 -0.22 -13.07
C LEU A 83 -1.55 0.45 -14.41
N LYS A 84 -2.34 0.21 -15.47
CA LYS A 84 -2.19 0.80 -16.80
C LYS A 84 -2.07 2.34 -16.78
N PRO A 85 -2.77 3.09 -15.90
CA PRO A 85 -2.64 4.55 -15.83
C PRO A 85 -1.27 5.05 -15.39
N PHE A 86 -0.41 4.18 -14.86
CA PHE A 86 0.94 4.51 -14.43
C PHE A 86 1.99 4.26 -15.54
N TYR A 87 1.62 4.44 -16.81
CA TYR A 87 2.36 4.04 -18.03
C TYR A 87 3.77 4.62 -18.26
N ASP A 88 4.25 5.54 -17.41
CA ASP A 88 5.57 6.15 -17.55
C ASP A 88 6.36 6.10 -16.25
N LYS A 89 7.68 6.29 -16.37
CA LYS A 89 8.62 6.23 -15.24
C LYS A 89 8.21 7.13 -14.07
N ASN A 90 7.73 8.35 -14.33
CA ASN A 90 7.40 9.28 -13.26
C ASN A 90 6.12 8.87 -12.54
N ARG A 91 5.10 8.44 -13.30
CA ARG A 91 3.85 7.92 -12.74
C ARG A 91 4.10 6.68 -11.90
N TRP A 92 4.92 5.77 -12.40
CA TRP A 92 5.27 4.54 -11.71
C TRP A 92 6.11 4.80 -10.45
N HIS A 93 7.09 5.70 -10.53
CA HIS A 93 7.86 6.13 -9.37
C HIS A 93 6.98 6.78 -8.30
N LEU A 94 6.03 7.63 -8.71
CA LEU A 94 5.06 8.23 -7.79
C LEU A 94 4.23 7.16 -7.07
N LEU A 95 3.76 6.13 -7.81
CA LEU A 95 3.03 5.02 -7.22
C LEU A 95 3.86 4.30 -6.15
N HIS A 96 5.12 3.96 -6.44
CA HIS A 96 6.01 3.33 -5.47
C HIS A 96 6.16 4.17 -4.21
N LEU A 97 6.49 5.46 -4.34
CA LEU A 97 6.67 6.35 -3.18
C LEU A 97 5.39 6.46 -2.34
N VAL A 98 4.21 6.52 -2.97
CA VAL A 98 2.92 6.60 -2.27
C VAL A 98 2.57 5.28 -1.58
N ILE A 99 2.89 4.12 -2.17
CA ILE A 99 2.73 2.81 -1.53
C ILE A 99 3.70 2.66 -0.35
N GLN A 100 4.97 3.06 -0.51
CA GLN A 100 5.97 2.98 0.54
C GLN A 100 5.58 3.84 1.75
N ALA A 101 5.18 5.09 1.52
CA ALA A 101 4.70 5.96 2.58
C ALA A 101 3.42 5.43 3.24
N SER A 102 2.52 4.80 2.46
CA SER A 102 1.33 4.13 2.99
C SER A 102 1.69 2.96 3.90
N ALA A 103 2.67 2.13 3.52
CA ALA A 103 3.09 0.96 4.27
C ALA A 103 3.82 1.33 5.57
N THR A 104 4.63 2.39 5.51
CA THR A 104 5.43 2.89 6.64
C THR A 104 4.71 3.90 7.52
N HIS A 105 3.46 4.26 7.17
CA HIS A 105 2.63 5.28 7.84
C HIS A 105 3.25 6.68 7.85
N GLN A 106 4.15 6.96 6.90
CA GLN A 106 4.80 8.25 6.78
C GLN A 106 3.89 9.29 6.15
N LEU A 107 4.07 10.55 6.54
CA LEU A 107 3.47 11.69 5.87
C LEU A 107 4.13 11.89 4.50
N VAL A 108 3.30 12.11 3.48
CA VAL A 108 3.77 12.38 2.12
C VAL A 108 3.84 13.89 1.91
N TYR A 109 5.03 14.41 1.59
CA TYR A 109 5.27 15.83 1.30
C TYR A 109 5.51 16.02 -0.20
N LYS A 110 4.88 17.03 -0.82
CA LYS A 110 5.07 17.32 -2.26
C LYS A 110 6.54 17.57 -2.62
N GLN A 111 7.27 18.25 -1.73
CA GLN A 111 8.68 18.58 -1.93
C GLN A 111 9.56 17.33 -1.91
N ASN A 112 9.29 16.40 -0.99
CA ASN A 112 10.04 15.15 -0.91
C ASN A 112 9.79 14.30 -2.16
N LEU A 113 8.53 14.16 -2.57
CA LEU A 113 8.19 13.48 -3.82
C LEU A 113 8.89 14.12 -5.03
N ALA A 114 8.88 15.44 -5.14
CA ALA A 114 9.53 16.16 -6.23
C ALA A 114 11.06 15.94 -6.24
N TYR A 115 11.68 15.92 -5.07
CA TYR A 115 13.10 15.65 -4.89
C TYR A 115 13.45 14.22 -5.33
N GLU A 116 12.74 13.21 -4.81
CA GLU A 116 12.98 11.80 -5.14
C GLU A 116 12.74 11.51 -6.64
N MET A 117 11.65 12.05 -7.19
CA MET A 117 11.30 11.87 -8.59
C MET A 117 12.15 12.73 -9.55
N LYS A 118 12.92 13.71 -9.03
CA LYS A 118 13.70 14.68 -9.80
C LYS A 118 12.86 15.47 -10.82
N VAL A 119 11.66 15.90 -10.39
CA VAL A 119 10.73 16.71 -11.20
C VAL A 119 10.28 17.95 -10.45
N SER A 120 9.55 18.84 -11.11
CA SER A 120 9.01 20.03 -10.44
C SER A 120 7.88 19.67 -9.47
N VAL A 121 7.74 20.44 -8.38
CA VAL A 121 6.61 20.33 -7.45
C VAL A 121 5.26 20.48 -8.16
N LYS A 122 5.21 21.31 -9.21
CA LYS A 122 4.02 21.49 -10.04
C LYS A 122 3.64 20.19 -10.74
N THR A 123 4.60 19.50 -11.35
CA THR A 123 4.40 18.20 -12.00
C THR A 123 3.89 17.14 -11.02
N VAL A 124 4.49 17.05 -9.83
CA VAL A 124 4.01 16.13 -8.77
C VAL A 124 2.55 16.45 -8.41
N TYR A 125 2.23 17.72 -8.24
CA TYR A 125 0.88 18.13 -7.89
C TYR A 125 -0.15 17.79 -8.99
N GLU A 126 0.18 18.04 -10.26
CA GLU A 126 -0.68 17.69 -11.40
C GLU A 126 -0.95 16.18 -11.45
N LEU A 127 0.08 15.34 -11.30
CA LEU A 127 -0.07 13.89 -11.25
C LEU A 127 -0.95 13.43 -10.08
N ILE A 128 -0.72 13.99 -8.88
CA ILE A 128 -1.54 13.65 -7.70
C ILE A 128 -3.01 14.01 -7.93
N GLN A 129 -3.30 15.20 -8.45
CA GLN A 129 -4.68 15.63 -8.70
C GLN A 129 -5.35 14.76 -9.76
N GLU A 130 -4.62 14.38 -10.82
CA GLU A 130 -5.09 13.44 -11.83
C GLU A 130 -5.46 12.08 -11.20
N PHE A 131 -4.58 11.51 -10.37
CA PHE A 131 -4.82 10.20 -9.75
C PHE A 131 -5.89 10.21 -8.67
N ILE A 132 -6.10 11.33 -7.97
CA ILE A 132 -7.26 11.52 -7.09
C ILE A 132 -8.55 11.59 -7.93
N ALA A 133 -8.57 12.42 -8.97
CA ALA A 133 -9.75 12.62 -9.81
C ALA A 133 -10.21 11.33 -10.53
N THR A 134 -9.26 10.46 -10.85
CA THR A 134 -9.51 9.15 -11.49
C THR A 134 -9.71 8.01 -10.50
N GLY A 135 -9.64 8.27 -9.18
CA GLY A 135 -9.88 7.28 -8.13
C GLY A 135 -8.73 6.28 -7.88
N HIS A 136 -7.57 6.50 -8.48
CA HIS A 136 -6.37 5.67 -8.24
C HIS A 136 -5.72 5.98 -6.89
N PHE A 137 -5.80 7.25 -6.46
CA PHE A 137 -5.41 7.70 -5.13
C PHE A 137 -6.64 8.17 -4.35
N VAL A 138 -6.58 8.01 -3.04
CA VAL A 138 -7.59 8.49 -2.10
C VAL A 138 -6.93 9.40 -1.07
N GLU A 139 -7.62 10.46 -0.69
CA GLU A 139 -7.21 11.28 0.44
C GLU A 139 -7.58 10.53 1.73
N LEU A 140 -6.61 10.39 2.64
CA LEU A 140 -6.82 9.73 3.92
C LEU A 140 -6.08 10.51 5.00
N PRO A 141 -6.69 10.79 6.16
CA PRO A 141 -6.01 11.45 7.26
C PRO A 141 -4.83 10.61 7.79
N PRO A 142 -3.86 11.21 8.50
CA PRO A 142 -2.67 10.49 8.91
C PRO A 142 -3.01 9.59 10.09
N THR A 143 -2.25 8.51 10.24
CA THR A 143 -2.50 7.52 11.28
C THR A 143 -2.05 7.99 12.66
N ASP A 144 -1.06 8.89 12.73
CA ASP A 144 -0.49 9.40 13.97
C ASP A 144 -0.93 10.85 14.24
N PHE A 145 -1.95 11.00 15.09
CA PHE A 145 -2.44 12.28 15.58
C PHE A 145 -1.87 12.57 16.97
N GLY A 146 -0.56 12.82 17.04
CA GLY A 146 0.05 13.33 18.28
C GLY A 146 -0.36 14.76 18.61
N ASN A 147 -0.74 15.57 17.60
CA ASN A 147 -1.34 16.91 17.72
C ASN A 147 -1.90 17.37 16.36
N ALA A 148 -3.21 17.28 16.17
CA ALA A 148 -3.89 17.56 14.90
C ALA A 148 -3.80 19.03 14.39
N GLU A 149 -3.33 19.96 15.22
CA GLU A 149 -3.50 21.40 14.96
C GLU A 149 -2.49 22.02 13.97
N LYS A 150 -1.45 21.29 13.55
CA LYS A 150 -0.42 21.84 12.65
C LYS A 150 0.03 20.87 11.56
N ILE A 151 -0.93 20.27 10.83
CA ILE A 151 -0.57 19.61 9.58
C ILE A 151 -0.18 20.68 8.56
N ASP A 152 1.08 20.66 8.15
CA ASP A 152 1.62 21.55 7.13
C ASP A 152 0.83 21.40 5.82
N LYS A 153 0.41 22.52 5.20
CA LYS A 153 -0.31 22.54 3.91
C LYS A 153 0.47 21.88 2.76
N ARG A 154 1.77 21.64 2.96
CA ARG A 154 2.66 20.93 2.04
C ARG A 154 2.52 19.40 2.08
N VAL A 155 1.89 18.86 3.14
CA VAL A 155 1.54 17.44 3.24
C VAL A 155 0.40 17.15 2.26
N VAL A 156 0.57 16.12 1.44
CA VAL A 156 -0.52 15.53 0.66
C VAL A 156 -0.80 14.18 1.25
N ASN A 157 -1.85 14.08 2.05
CA ASN A 157 -2.11 12.83 2.70
C ASN A 157 -2.95 11.90 1.82
N ILE A 158 -2.26 11.31 0.85
CA ILE A 158 -2.84 10.38 -0.11
C ILE A 158 -2.41 8.96 0.19
N ARG A 159 -3.24 8.02 -0.24
CA ARG A 159 -2.97 6.59 -0.25
C ARG A 159 -3.36 6.05 -1.62
N PRO A 160 -2.76 4.93 -2.08
CA PRO A 160 -3.33 4.21 -3.20
C PRO A 160 -4.77 3.78 -2.86
N SER A 161 -5.63 3.72 -3.87
CA SER A 161 -6.92 3.06 -3.70
C SER A 161 -6.71 1.60 -3.33
N VAL A 162 -7.70 0.97 -2.70
CA VAL A 162 -7.60 -0.45 -2.34
C VAL A 162 -7.30 -1.27 -3.59
N ASN A 163 -8.04 -1.07 -4.68
CA ASN A 163 -7.87 -1.82 -5.92
C ASN A 163 -6.45 -1.69 -6.49
N VAL A 164 -5.88 -0.48 -6.48
CA VAL A 164 -4.48 -0.25 -6.91
C VAL A 164 -3.51 -1.01 -6.01
N THR A 165 -3.70 -0.99 -4.68
CA THR A 165 -2.86 -1.76 -3.75
C THR A 165 -2.92 -3.27 -4.04
N ILE A 166 -4.13 -3.82 -4.23
CA ILE A 166 -4.32 -5.25 -4.52
C ILE A 166 -3.63 -5.61 -5.84
N ALA A 167 -3.89 -4.83 -6.90
CA ALA A 167 -3.30 -5.06 -8.21
C ALA A 167 -1.77 -5.02 -8.16
N TYR A 168 -1.22 -4.02 -7.46
CA TYR A 168 0.22 -3.86 -7.29
C TYR A 168 0.85 -5.06 -6.59
N LEU A 169 0.29 -5.53 -5.48
CA LEU A 169 0.81 -6.71 -4.79
C LEU A 169 0.64 -7.98 -5.63
N ASP A 170 -0.47 -8.12 -6.35
CA ASP A 170 -0.74 -9.30 -7.15
C ASP A 170 0.26 -9.48 -8.29
N VAL A 171 0.54 -8.43 -9.06
CA VAL A 171 1.52 -8.51 -10.15
C VAL A 171 2.92 -8.83 -9.63
N ASN A 172 3.30 -8.26 -8.48
CA ASN A 172 4.59 -8.50 -7.86
C ASN A 172 4.71 -9.93 -7.31
N PHE A 173 3.69 -10.46 -6.65
CA PHE A 173 3.69 -11.84 -6.18
C PHE A 173 3.73 -12.83 -7.36
N ASN A 174 2.99 -12.54 -8.45
CA ASN A 174 3.07 -13.34 -9.67
C ASN A 174 4.49 -13.32 -10.26
N HIS A 175 5.19 -12.17 -10.23
CA HIS A 175 6.57 -12.06 -10.67
C HIS A 175 7.52 -12.88 -9.78
N ILE A 176 7.43 -12.73 -8.46
CA ILE A 176 8.21 -13.50 -7.48
C ILE A 176 8.03 -15.01 -7.69
N LEU A 177 6.78 -15.48 -7.88
CA LEU A 177 6.49 -16.89 -8.13
C LEU A 177 7.11 -17.39 -9.44
N LYS A 178 7.14 -16.56 -10.50
CA LYS A 178 7.84 -16.90 -11.75
C LYS A 178 9.35 -17.04 -11.51
N CYS A 179 9.96 -16.13 -10.74
CA CYS A 179 11.37 -16.20 -10.38
C CYS A 179 11.69 -17.46 -9.56
N ILE A 180 10.89 -17.78 -8.54
CA ILE A 180 11.03 -19.02 -7.75
C ILE A 180 10.91 -20.25 -8.65
N LYS A 181 9.93 -20.28 -9.56
CA LYS A 181 9.74 -21.39 -10.51
C LYS A 181 10.96 -21.54 -11.42
N PHE A 182 11.48 -20.45 -11.96
CA PHE A 182 12.70 -20.46 -12.77
C PHE A 182 13.88 -21.05 -11.99
N LEU A 183 14.12 -20.57 -10.77
CA LEU A 183 15.21 -21.07 -9.92
C LEU A 183 15.05 -22.55 -9.59
N LYS A 184 13.83 -23.02 -9.27
CA LYS A 184 13.56 -24.45 -9.01
C LYS A 184 13.84 -25.34 -10.21
N MET A 185 13.58 -24.86 -11.44
CA MET A 185 13.76 -25.64 -12.66
C MET A 185 15.20 -25.64 -13.18
N HIS A 186 15.93 -24.54 -12.95
CA HIS A 186 17.20 -24.30 -13.65
C HIS A 186 18.40 -24.10 -12.70
N SER A 187 18.21 -24.20 -11.38
CA SER A 187 19.30 -24.10 -10.40
C SER A 187 19.25 -25.27 -9.41
N LYS A 188 20.33 -25.44 -8.64
CA LYS A 188 20.39 -26.38 -7.51
C LYS A 188 20.02 -25.70 -6.18
N ILE A 189 19.44 -24.50 -6.22
CA ILE A 189 19.06 -23.76 -5.02
C ILE A 189 17.88 -24.46 -4.35
N THR A 190 18.05 -24.82 -3.10
CA THR A 190 17.00 -25.36 -2.23
C THR A 190 16.51 -24.29 -1.28
N PHE A 191 15.20 -24.06 -1.25
CA PHE A 191 14.56 -23.19 -0.27
C PHE A 191 14.14 -24.04 0.93
N ASP A 192 14.70 -23.75 2.10
CA ASP A 192 14.26 -24.34 3.37
C ASP A 192 13.30 -23.37 4.07
N PHE A 193 12.04 -23.78 4.18
CA PHE A 193 10.96 -22.99 4.76
C PHE A 193 10.65 -23.36 6.23
N ASN A 194 11.44 -24.24 6.85
CA ASN A 194 11.21 -24.75 8.21
C ASN A 194 11.93 -23.95 9.32
N ARG A 195 12.03 -22.62 9.19
CA ARG A 195 12.63 -21.76 10.23
C ARG A 195 11.59 -20.88 10.92
#